data_AF-A0AAN7MEC3-F1
#
_entry.id   AF-A0AAN7MEC3-F1
#
_cell.length_a   1.000
_cell.length_b   1.000
_cell.length_c   1.000
_cell.angle_alpha   90.00
_cell.angle_beta   90.00
_cell.angle_gamma   90.00
#
_symmetry.space_group_name_H-M   'P 1'
#
loop_
_entity.id
_entity.type
_entity.pdbx_description
1 polymer ?
#
loop_
_entity_poly.entity_id
_entity_poly.type
_entity_poly.pdbx_seq_one_letter_code
_entity_poly.pdbx_strand_id
1 'polypeptide(L)'
;MYPTENGLMFVPLSFNLPLVSQLQEVDIVLHKATDEIVSVDMSSSSETSKISYSKGMQELKSLNWQAIVFNDEDIKDLEVPLPAIILEYVDHSSTIYKFYVLGDRVFHAVKRLIPNAAVIVKLAERSGLKPLAFDSLKSLPTASGDHGDSTPNVQPLDLDLVNTAAKWLAGKLRLTIFGFDVVVEEKSGDHVIVDLNYLPSFKEVPDDIAVPAFWDAIRSKFESRGRR
;
A
#
# COMPACT_ATOMS: atom_id res chain seq x y z
N MET A 1 -20.11 1.23 27.12
CA MET A 1 -19.50 1.82 25.91
C MET A 1 -20.64 2.27 25.00
N TYR A 2 -20.50 3.42 24.35
CA TYR A 2 -21.54 3.97 23.48
C TYR A 2 -21.18 3.65 22.02
N PRO A 3 -22.03 2.94 21.27
CA PRO A 3 -21.81 2.77 19.85
C PRO A 3 -21.88 4.14 19.16
N THR A 4 -21.16 4.28 18.06
CA THR A 4 -21.34 5.39 17.11
C THR A 4 -22.78 5.44 16.60
N GLU A 5 -23.18 6.54 15.96
CA GLU A 5 -24.52 6.68 15.33
C GLU A 5 -24.85 5.54 14.36
N ASN A 6 -23.83 4.86 13.83
CA ASN A 6 -23.95 3.75 12.89
C ASN A 6 -23.89 2.37 13.57
N GLY A 7 -23.87 2.28 14.90
CA GLY A 7 -23.85 0.99 15.63
C GLY A 7 -22.46 0.36 15.78
N LEU A 8 -21.40 0.97 15.23
CA LEU A 8 -20.02 0.51 15.43
C LEU A 8 -19.52 0.87 16.83
N MET A 9 -18.76 -0.04 17.43
CA MET A 9 -18.05 0.18 18.66
C MET A 9 -16.61 -0.28 18.50
N PHE A 10 -15.66 0.63 18.74
CA PHE A 10 -14.25 0.25 18.81
C PHE A 10 -13.96 -0.26 20.22
N VAL A 11 -13.82 -1.58 20.33
CA VAL A 11 -13.44 -2.24 21.57
C VAL A 11 -11.92 -2.49 21.51
N PRO A 12 -11.10 -1.81 22.32
CA PRO A 12 -9.68 -2.12 22.40
C PRO A 12 -9.50 -3.53 22.95
N LEU A 13 -8.69 -4.34 22.28
CA LEU A 13 -8.33 -5.66 22.79
C LEU A 13 -7.41 -5.48 24.01
N SER A 14 -7.73 -6.19 25.09
CA SER A 14 -6.93 -6.28 26.29
C SER A 14 -5.81 -7.30 26.09
N PHE A 15 -4.55 -6.85 26.22
CA PHE A 15 -3.38 -7.73 26.13
C PHE A 15 -3.29 -8.76 27.27
N ASN A 16 -4.05 -8.57 28.34
CA ASN A 16 -4.06 -9.46 29.50
C ASN A 16 -5.06 -10.63 29.38
N LEU A 17 -5.80 -10.70 28.27
CA LEU A 17 -6.82 -11.73 28.02
C LEU A 17 -6.50 -12.51 26.73
N PRO A 18 -6.77 -13.82 26.66
CA PRO A 18 -6.59 -14.59 25.42
C PRO A 18 -7.41 -14.01 24.26
N LEU A 19 -6.81 -13.89 23.07
CA LEU A 19 -7.48 -13.32 21.89
C LEU A 19 -8.81 -14.03 21.60
N VAL A 20 -8.84 -15.37 21.65
CA VAL A 20 -10.04 -16.19 21.41
C VAL A 20 -11.22 -15.81 22.30
N SER A 21 -10.98 -15.44 23.57
CA SER A 21 -12.05 -15.00 24.48
C SER A 21 -12.61 -13.62 24.12
N GLN A 22 -11.80 -12.77 23.50
CA GLN A 22 -12.18 -11.41 23.11
C GLN A 22 -12.82 -11.39 21.72
N LEU A 23 -12.49 -12.35 20.86
CA LEU A 23 -13.12 -12.56 19.55
C LEU A 23 -14.57 -13.05 19.65
N GLN A 24 -15.04 -13.48 20.82
CA GLN A 24 -16.46 -13.80 21.04
C GLN A 24 -17.34 -12.55 21.12
N GLU A 25 -16.73 -11.42 21.50
CA GLU A 25 -17.42 -10.14 21.72
C GLU A 25 -17.24 -9.17 20.53
N VAL A 26 -16.49 -9.57 19.51
CA VAL A 26 -16.13 -8.74 18.36
C VAL A 26 -16.31 -9.52 17.07
N ASP A 27 -17.25 -9.08 16.22
CA ASP A 27 -17.54 -9.74 14.94
C ASP A 27 -16.44 -9.53 13.89
N ILE A 28 -15.69 -8.43 14.00
CA ILE A 28 -14.74 -7.98 12.97
C ILE A 28 -13.50 -7.37 13.62
N VAL A 29 -12.34 -7.98 13.36
CA VAL A 29 -11.03 -7.43 13.74
C VAL A 29 -10.44 -6.71 12.54
N LEU A 30 -10.25 -5.40 12.68
CA LEU A 30 -9.52 -4.59 11.73
C LEU A 30 -8.07 -4.52 12.22
N HIS A 31 -7.14 -5.25 11.59
CA HIS A 31 -5.74 -5.06 11.92
C HIS A 31 -4.75 -5.30 10.78
N LYS A 32 -3.79 -4.36 10.67
CA LYS A 32 -2.55 -4.52 9.89
C LYS A 32 -1.32 -4.68 10.79
N ALA A 33 -1.39 -4.22 12.05
CA ALA A 33 -0.25 -4.19 12.98
C ALA A 33 -0.30 -5.15 14.20
N THR A 34 -1.38 -5.88 14.51
CA THR A 34 -1.55 -6.63 15.79
C THR A 34 -1.27 -8.10 15.64
N ASP A 35 -1.44 -8.65 14.45
CA ASP A 35 -1.00 -10.00 14.09
C ASP A 35 0.52 -10.16 14.28
N GLU A 36 1.22 -9.04 14.34
CA GLU A 36 2.66 -8.94 14.37
C GLU A 36 3.19 -8.43 15.71
N ILE A 37 2.36 -8.26 16.74
CA ILE A 37 2.81 -7.92 18.11
C ILE A 37 3.13 -9.21 18.84
N VAL A 38 4.40 -9.40 19.22
CA VAL A 38 4.89 -10.56 19.98
C VAL A 38 4.72 -10.36 21.48
N SER A 39 4.97 -9.16 21.99
CA SER A 39 4.77 -8.85 23.41
C SER A 39 4.60 -7.36 23.64
N VAL A 40 3.93 -7.00 24.73
CA VAL A 40 3.82 -5.63 25.20
C VAL A 40 4.34 -5.54 26.63
N ASP A 41 5.43 -4.81 26.84
CA ASP A 41 5.99 -4.56 28.16
C ASP A 41 5.37 -3.29 28.77
N MET A 42 4.61 -3.49 29.84
CA MET A 42 3.89 -2.44 30.56
C MET A 42 4.66 -1.89 31.77
N SER A 43 5.88 -2.36 32.02
CA SER A 43 6.66 -2.02 33.22
C SER A 43 7.46 -0.71 33.10
N SER A 44 7.63 -0.15 31.89
CA SER A 44 8.43 1.05 31.64
C SER A 44 7.58 2.31 31.39
N SER A 45 8.12 3.49 31.75
CA SER A 45 7.44 4.79 31.60
C SER A 45 7.63 5.46 30.23
N SER A 46 8.43 4.90 29.31
CA SER A 46 8.66 5.46 27.97
C SER A 46 7.69 4.90 26.93
N GLU A 47 7.04 5.75 26.13
CA GLU A 47 5.96 5.38 25.20
C GLU A 47 6.40 4.53 23.99
N THR A 48 7.67 4.56 23.59
CA THR A 48 8.14 3.96 22.31
C THR A 48 8.75 2.57 22.45
N SER A 49 9.06 2.12 23.66
CA SER A 49 9.82 0.88 23.94
C SER A 49 8.93 -0.30 24.33
N LYS A 50 7.60 -0.13 24.30
CA LYS A 50 6.65 -1.04 24.96
C LYS A 50 6.17 -2.20 24.10
N ILE A 51 6.36 -2.16 22.79
CA ILE A 51 5.77 -3.16 21.88
C ILE A 51 6.88 -3.89 21.14
N SER A 52 7.04 -5.17 21.44
CA SER A 52 7.89 -6.07 20.68
C SER A 52 7.08 -6.62 19.52
N TYR A 53 7.58 -6.43 18.31
CA TYR A 53 6.96 -6.97 17.10
C TYR A 53 7.66 -8.25 16.67
N SER A 54 6.96 -9.05 15.86
CA SER A 54 7.47 -10.25 15.22
C SER A 54 8.69 -9.92 14.36
N LYS A 55 9.53 -10.93 14.13
CA LYS A 55 10.68 -10.82 13.23
C LYS A 55 10.25 -10.29 11.85
N GLY A 56 9.09 -10.73 11.34
CA GLY A 56 8.54 -10.27 10.07
C GLY A 56 8.19 -8.77 10.06
N MET A 57 7.63 -8.24 11.16
CA MET A 57 7.32 -6.80 11.27
C MET A 57 8.55 -5.93 11.54
N GLN A 58 9.58 -6.47 12.21
CA GLN A 58 10.87 -5.79 12.29
C GLN A 58 11.56 -5.73 10.92
N GLU A 59 11.44 -6.79 10.12
CA GLU A 59 11.88 -6.85 8.72
C GLU A 59 11.04 -5.91 7.83
N LEU A 60 9.72 -5.75 8.06
CA LEU A 60 8.85 -4.80 7.33
C LEU A 60 9.23 -3.33 7.49
N LYS A 61 9.82 -2.92 8.64
CA LYS A 61 10.35 -1.55 8.78
C LYS A 61 11.45 -1.25 7.77
N SER A 62 12.14 -2.29 7.31
CA SER A 62 13.18 -2.21 6.29
C SER A 62 12.61 -2.31 4.86
N LEU A 63 11.39 -2.81 4.66
CA LEU A 63 10.74 -2.99 3.34
C LEU A 63 10.29 -1.68 2.66
N ASN A 64 10.33 -0.55 3.34
CA ASN A 64 10.11 0.75 2.68
C ASN A 64 11.30 1.19 1.83
N TRP A 65 12.46 0.53 1.98
CA TRP A 65 13.62 0.75 1.14
C TRP A 65 13.41 0.14 -0.23
N GLN A 66 13.53 0.97 -1.25
CA GLN A 66 13.55 0.56 -2.65
C GLN A 66 14.87 1.00 -3.26
N ALA A 67 15.31 0.26 -4.28
CA ALA A 67 16.43 0.68 -5.08
C ALA A 67 16.17 0.38 -6.55
N ILE A 68 16.61 1.31 -7.40
CA ILE A 68 16.63 1.10 -8.85
C ILE A 68 18.05 0.71 -9.22
N VAL A 69 18.15 -0.50 -9.76
CA VAL A 69 19.39 -1.13 -10.21
C VAL A 69 19.43 -1.05 -11.73
N PHE A 70 20.53 -0.56 -12.29
CA PHE A 70 20.65 -0.35 -13.74
C PHE A 70 21.37 -1.53 -14.41
N ASN A 71 22.39 -2.07 -13.75
CA ASN A 71 23.17 -3.22 -14.23
C ASN A 71 23.27 -4.31 -13.17
N ASP A 72 23.54 -5.53 -13.60
CA ASP A 72 23.72 -6.69 -12.71
C ASP A 72 24.91 -6.53 -11.75
N GLU A 73 25.95 -5.79 -12.16
CA GLU A 73 27.09 -5.46 -11.31
C GLU A 73 26.70 -4.63 -10.08
N ASP A 74 25.71 -3.74 -10.22
CA ASP A 74 25.24 -2.82 -9.17
C ASP A 74 24.54 -3.55 -8.02
N ILE A 75 24.09 -4.80 -8.23
CA ILE A 75 23.42 -5.62 -7.21
C ILE A 75 24.39 -5.96 -6.07
N LYS A 76 25.69 -6.11 -6.37
CA LYS A 76 26.70 -6.54 -5.38
C LYS A 76 26.95 -5.47 -4.31
N ASP A 77 26.79 -4.21 -4.69
CA ASP A 77 27.01 -3.05 -3.83
C ASP A 77 25.70 -2.52 -3.23
N LEU A 78 24.60 -3.26 -3.39
CA LEU A 78 23.28 -2.81 -2.98
C LEU A 78 23.08 -3.01 -1.47
N GLU A 79 23.07 -1.91 -0.73
CA GLU A 79 22.77 -1.88 0.71
C GLU A 79 21.26 -1.94 0.98
N VAL A 80 20.54 -2.88 0.37
CA VAL A 80 19.12 -3.15 0.69
C VAL A 80 18.99 -4.33 1.66
N PRO A 81 18.06 -4.24 2.62
CA PRO A 81 17.76 -5.37 3.50
C PRO A 81 17.26 -6.57 2.69
N LEU A 82 17.80 -7.75 2.96
CA LEU A 82 17.35 -9.02 2.37
C LEU A 82 16.42 -9.77 3.33
N PRO A 83 15.42 -10.52 2.81
CA PRO A 83 15.16 -10.81 1.39
C PRO A 83 14.51 -9.65 0.63
N ALA A 84 14.86 -9.49 -0.65
CA ALA A 84 14.30 -8.47 -1.54
C ALA A 84 13.59 -9.09 -2.75
N ILE A 85 12.61 -8.38 -3.29
CA ILE A 85 11.92 -8.73 -4.54
C ILE A 85 12.48 -7.82 -5.63
N ILE A 86 12.92 -8.43 -6.74
CA ILE A 86 13.32 -7.70 -7.94
C ILE A 86 12.12 -7.69 -8.88
N LEU A 87 11.73 -6.49 -9.29
CA LEU A 87 10.68 -6.26 -10.28
C LEU A 87 11.28 -5.49 -11.44
N GLU A 88 10.84 -5.82 -12.65
CA GLU A 88 11.18 -5.05 -13.84
C GLU A 88 10.65 -3.62 -13.69
N TYR A 89 11.49 -2.65 -14.05
CA TYR A 89 11.08 -1.26 -14.08
C TYR A 89 10.27 -0.98 -15.35
N VAL A 90 9.02 -0.54 -15.17
CA VAL A 90 8.10 -0.24 -16.27
C VAL A 90 8.10 1.27 -16.52
N ASP A 91 8.40 1.70 -17.75
CA ASP A 91 8.29 3.12 -18.13
C ASP A 91 6.81 3.53 -18.20
N HIS A 92 6.44 4.58 -17.44
CA HIS A 92 5.04 4.87 -17.13
C HIS A 92 4.70 6.37 -17.11
N SER A 93 5.48 7.18 -17.83
CA SER A 93 5.24 8.62 -17.97
C SER A 93 5.12 9.35 -16.63
N SER A 94 5.85 8.89 -15.60
CA SER A 94 5.84 9.44 -14.24
C SER A 94 4.45 9.48 -13.58
N THR A 95 3.51 8.63 -13.99
CA THR A 95 2.13 8.63 -13.47
C THR A 95 1.78 7.29 -12.83
N ILE A 96 1.25 7.33 -11.61
CA ILE A 96 0.71 6.16 -10.91
C ILE A 96 -0.75 6.39 -10.54
N TYR A 97 -1.57 5.36 -10.70
CA TYR A 97 -2.97 5.33 -10.35
C TYR A 97 -3.15 4.47 -9.11
N LYS A 98 -3.47 5.10 -7.98
CA LYS A 98 -3.73 4.41 -6.71
C LYS A 98 -5.19 4.03 -6.65
N PHE A 99 -5.51 2.75 -6.71
CA PHE A 99 -6.87 2.24 -6.60
C PHE A 99 -7.19 1.80 -5.17
N TYR A 100 -8.45 2.03 -4.77
CA TYR A 100 -9.00 1.73 -3.46
C TYR A 100 -10.30 0.96 -3.62
N VAL A 101 -10.34 -0.25 -3.10
CA VAL A 101 -11.52 -1.13 -3.15
C VAL A 101 -12.16 -1.20 -1.77
N LEU A 102 -13.44 -0.84 -1.71
CA LEU A 102 -14.31 -0.91 -0.53
C LEU A 102 -15.56 -1.71 -0.88
N GLY A 103 -15.51 -3.02 -0.65
CA GLY A 103 -16.58 -3.93 -1.07
C GLY A 103 -16.70 -3.95 -2.58
N ASP A 104 -17.85 -3.53 -3.10
CA ASP A 104 -18.11 -3.44 -4.54
C ASP A 104 -17.75 -2.08 -5.15
N ARG A 105 -17.32 -1.11 -4.32
CA ARG A 105 -16.95 0.23 -4.77
C ARG A 105 -15.44 0.31 -5.03
N VAL A 106 -15.08 0.94 -6.15
CA VAL A 106 -13.68 1.18 -6.54
C VAL A 106 -13.48 2.67 -6.73
N PHE A 107 -12.46 3.21 -6.06
CA PHE A 107 -12.03 4.61 -6.18
C PHE A 107 -10.60 4.63 -6.70
N HIS A 108 -10.17 5.75 -7.27
CA HIS A 108 -8.77 5.92 -7.63
C HIS A 108 -8.30 7.36 -7.47
N ALA A 109 -6.99 7.53 -7.29
CA ALA A 109 -6.32 8.81 -7.28
C ALA A 109 -5.09 8.77 -8.19
N VAL A 110 -4.80 9.89 -8.85
CA VAL A 110 -3.64 10.03 -9.74
C VAL A 110 -2.52 10.73 -8.99
N LYS A 111 -1.30 10.18 -9.05
CA LYS A 111 -0.12 10.80 -8.44
C LYS A 111 1.05 10.79 -9.42
N ARG A 112 1.96 11.75 -9.23
CA ARG A 112 3.25 11.73 -9.91
C ARG A 112 4.17 10.72 -9.22
N LEU A 113 4.81 9.87 -10.01
CA LEU A 113 5.79 8.87 -9.59
C LEU A 113 7.19 9.21 -10.16
N ILE A 114 8.15 8.32 -9.93
CA ILE A 114 9.49 8.27 -10.51
C ILE A 114 9.44 8.43 -12.05
N PRO A 115 10.35 9.18 -12.67
CA PRO A 115 10.39 9.32 -14.13
C PRO A 115 10.90 8.06 -14.83
N ASN A 116 10.65 7.93 -16.13
CA ASN A 116 11.08 6.80 -16.95
C ASN A 116 12.60 6.55 -16.87
N ALA A 117 13.00 5.30 -17.08
CA ALA A 117 14.35 4.77 -16.92
C ALA A 117 15.41 5.65 -17.61
N ALA A 118 15.15 6.15 -18.83
CA ALA A 118 16.08 7.02 -19.55
C ALA A 118 16.41 8.32 -18.79
N VAL A 119 15.46 8.87 -18.04
CA VAL A 119 15.68 10.05 -17.18
C VAL A 119 16.43 9.64 -15.93
N ILE A 120 16.08 8.51 -15.31
CA ILE A 120 16.76 8.00 -14.11
C ILE A 120 18.23 7.71 -14.40
N VAL A 121 18.54 7.02 -15.50
CA VAL A 121 19.92 6.71 -15.92
C VAL A 121 20.73 7.99 -16.09
N LYS A 122 20.20 9.01 -16.77
CA LYS A 122 20.88 10.31 -16.92
C LYS A 122 21.15 10.99 -15.56
N LEU A 123 20.26 10.83 -14.60
CA LEU A 123 20.46 11.35 -13.24
C LEU A 123 21.54 10.54 -12.47
N ALA A 124 21.55 9.22 -12.66
CA ALA A 124 22.54 8.33 -12.07
C ALA A 124 23.94 8.57 -12.65
N GLU A 125 24.07 8.77 -13.97
CA GLU A 125 25.33 9.13 -14.65
C GLU A 125 25.98 10.37 -14.04
N ARG A 126 25.18 11.41 -13.74
CA ARG A 126 25.66 12.62 -13.05
C ARG A 126 26.20 12.35 -11.65
N SER A 127 25.80 11.24 -11.04
CA SER A 127 26.15 10.84 -9.67
C SER A 127 27.13 9.65 -9.61
N GLY A 128 27.66 9.22 -10.76
CA GLY A 128 28.61 8.11 -10.86
C GLY A 128 28.00 6.71 -10.98
N LEU A 129 26.80 6.57 -11.56
CA LEU A 129 26.11 5.32 -11.89
C LEU A 129 25.85 4.34 -10.74
N LYS A 130 25.78 4.82 -9.49
CA LYS A 130 25.40 3.96 -8.37
C LYS A 130 23.90 3.65 -8.38
N PRO A 131 23.46 2.49 -7.86
CA PRO A 131 22.05 2.19 -7.70
C PRO A 131 21.35 3.27 -6.88
N LEU A 132 20.17 3.68 -7.34
CA LEU A 132 19.41 4.76 -6.71
C LEU A 132 18.55 4.17 -5.58
N ALA A 133 19.11 4.14 -4.37
CA ALA A 133 18.38 3.74 -3.17
C ALA A 133 17.56 4.90 -2.59
N PHE A 134 16.30 4.66 -2.26
CA PHE A 134 15.43 5.64 -1.62
C PHE A 134 14.38 4.97 -0.72
N ASP A 135 13.92 5.73 0.25
CA ASP A 135 12.78 5.37 1.08
C ASP A 135 11.50 5.72 0.32
N SER A 136 10.69 4.73 -0.04
CA SER A 136 9.44 4.89 -0.79
C SER A 136 8.39 5.76 -0.10
N LEU A 137 8.51 5.95 1.22
CA LEU A 137 7.66 6.87 1.99
C LEU A 137 8.13 8.32 1.88
N LYS A 138 9.36 8.54 1.43
CA LYS A 138 9.93 9.86 1.13
C LYS A 138 9.84 10.08 -0.37
N SER A 139 9.58 11.33 -0.78
CA SER A 139 9.72 11.67 -2.20
C SER A 139 11.14 11.39 -2.64
N LEU A 140 11.32 10.89 -3.87
CA LEU A 140 12.64 10.78 -4.48
C LEU A 140 13.44 12.08 -4.32
N PRO A 141 14.78 12.01 -4.21
CA PRO A 141 15.65 13.19 -4.18
C PRO A 141 15.61 14.06 -5.44
N THR A 142 14.76 13.76 -6.43
CA THR A 142 14.65 14.46 -7.70
C THR A 142 13.85 15.78 -7.62
N ALA A 143 13.56 16.26 -6.41
CA ALA A 143 12.87 17.52 -6.17
C ALA A 143 13.79 18.73 -6.34
N SER A 144 14.31 18.98 -7.55
CA SER A 144 14.70 20.34 -7.96
C SER A 144 14.83 20.43 -9.48
N GLY A 145 14.01 21.27 -10.12
CA GLY A 145 14.29 21.80 -11.46
C GLY A 145 13.36 21.29 -12.56
N ASP A 146 12.24 21.98 -12.70
CA ASP A 146 11.66 22.48 -13.95
C ASP A 146 12.25 21.95 -15.27
N HIS A 147 11.41 21.31 -16.11
CA HIS A 147 11.31 21.57 -17.55
C HIS A 147 10.20 20.71 -18.17
N GLY A 148 9.08 21.38 -18.50
CA GLY A 148 8.14 20.89 -19.51
C GLY A 148 6.69 20.87 -19.05
N ASP A 149 5.99 21.97 -19.27
CA ASP A 149 4.54 22.06 -19.45
C ASP A 149 4.10 21.36 -20.76
N SER A 150 4.63 20.16 -21.01
CA SER A 150 4.03 19.22 -21.94
C SER A 150 2.98 18.48 -21.14
N THR A 151 1.71 18.73 -21.46
CA THR A 151 0.62 17.82 -21.07
C THR A 151 1.14 16.40 -21.25
N PRO A 152 1.30 15.61 -20.18
CA PRO A 152 1.88 14.29 -20.31
C PRO A 152 1.07 13.55 -21.36
N ASN A 153 1.73 12.88 -22.30
CA ASN A 153 1.07 11.98 -23.25
C ASN A 153 0.64 10.75 -22.43
N VAL A 154 -0.32 10.97 -21.52
CA VAL A 154 -0.82 9.97 -20.59
C VAL A 154 -1.59 9.00 -21.46
N GLN A 155 -1.01 7.83 -21.67
CA GLN A 155 -1.76 6.70 -22.20
C GLN A 155 -3.04 6.57 -21.38
N PRO A 156 -4.22 6.53 -22.01
CA PRO A 156 -5.47 6.59 -21.30
C PRO A 156 -5.61 5.36 -20.38
N LEU A 157 -5.99 5.63 -19.13
CA LEU A 157 -6.34 4.58 -18.19
C LEU A 157 -7.65 3.91 -18.63
N ASP A 158 -7.61 2.61 -18.91
CA ASP A 158 -8.81 1.81 -19.13
C ASP A 158 -9.42 1.44 -17.78
N LEU A 159 -10.36 2.27 -17.33
CA LEU A 159 -11.04 2.08 -16.05
C LEU A 159 -11.87 0.79 -16.02
N ASP A 160 -12.43 0.34 -17.14
CA ASP A 160 -13.27 -0.85 -17.18
C ASP A 160 -12.43 -2.11 -17.04
N LEU A 161 -11.27 -2.15 -17.71
CA LEU A 161 -10.28 -3.20 -17.54
C LEU A 161 -9.78 -3.27 -16.09
N VAL A 162 -9.40 -2.12 -15.51
CA VAL A 162 -8.88 -2.08 -14.14
C VAL A 162 -9.95 -2.42 -13.10
N ASN A 163 -11.19 -1.98 -13.29
CA ASN A 163 -12.31 -2.38 -12.43
C ASN A 163 -12.61 -3.89 -12.53
N THR A 164 -12.44 -4.48 -13.71
CA THR A 164 -12.55 -5.92 -13.91
C THR A 164 -11.45 -6.67 -13.16
N ALA A 165 -10.20 -6.17 -13.24
CA ALA A 165 -9.07 -6.69 -12.47
C ALA A 165 -9.31 -6.57 -10.96
N ALA A 166 -9.83 -5.44 -10.47
CA ALA A 166 -10.16 -5.23 -9.07
C ALA A 166 -11.15 -6.29 -8.54
N LYS A 167 -12.23 -6.55 -9.29
CA LYS A 167 -13.21 -7.60 -8.94
C LYS A 167 -12.58 -8.99 -8.93
N TRP A 168 -11.73 -9.28 -9.91
CA TRP A 168 -11.01 -10.55 -9.99
C TRP A 168 -10.05 -10.73 -8.80
N LEU A 169 -9.27 -9.70 -8.45
CA LEU A 169 -8.38 -9.70 -7.28
C LEU A 169 -9.16 -9.91 -5.98
N ALA A 170 -10.27 -9.19 -5.80
CA ALA A 170 -11.14 -9.33 -4.63
C ALA A 170 -11.61 -10.79 -4.45
N GLY A 171 -12.06 -11.44 -5.53
CA GLY A 171 -12.46 -12.84 -5.51
C GLY A 171 -11.30 -13.80 -5.27
N LYS A 172 -10.19 -13.62 -5.99
CA LYS A 172 -9.02 -14.51 -5.96
C LYS A 172 -8.29 -14.48 -4.62
N LEU A 173 -8.08 -13.29 -4.07
CA LEU A 173 -7.40 -13.06 -2.78
C LEU A 173 -8.37 -13.07 -1.60
N ARG A 174 -9.68 -13.15 -1.86
CA ARG A 174 -10.77 -13.09 -0.87
C ARG A 174 -10.74 -11.80 -0.03
N LEU A 175 -10.23 -10.72 -0.62
CA LEU A 175 -10.17 -9.40 0.00
C LEU A 175 -11.49 -8.66 -0.20
N THR A 176 -11.88 -7.88 0.80
CA THR A 176 -13.06 -6.97 0.73
C THR A 176 -12.63 -5.51 0.76
N ILE A 177 -11.49 -5.22 1.40
CA ILE A 177 -10.94 -3.89 1.57
C ILE A 177 -9.45 -3.98 1.26
N PHE A 178 -9.03 -3.37 0.17
CA PHE A 178 -7.63 -3.37 -0.28
C PHE A 178 -7.38 -2.20 -1.23
N GLY A 179 -6.11 -1.87 -1.43
CA GLY A 179 -5.68 -0.95 -2.47
C GLY A 179 -4.67 -1.63 -3.36
N PHE A 180 -4.52 -1.12 -4.58
CA PHE A 180 -3.49 -1.57 -5.49
C PHE A 180 -3.09 -0.43 -6.40
N ASP A 181 -1.84 -0.44 -6.83
CA ASP A 181 -1.26 0.65 -7.61
C ASP A 181 -1.04 0.17 -9.04
N VAL A 182 -1.50 0.98 -10.00
CA VAL A 182 -1.41 0.69 -11.44
C VAL A 182 -0.57 1.75 -12.13
N VAL A 183 0.29 1.30 -13.03
CA VAL A 183 0.98 2.15 -14.01
C VAL A 183 0.53 1.76 -15.43
N VAL A 184 0.60 2.69 -16.37
CA VAL A 184 0.34 2.41 -17.79
C VAL A 184 1.66 2.46 -18.53
N GLU A 185 2.06 1.33 -19.12
CA GLU A 185 3.32 1.23 -19.85
C GLU A 185 3.29 2.15 -21.09
N GLU A 186 4.34 2.96 -21.27
CA GLU A 186 4.34 4.07 -22.23
C GLU A 186 4.19 3.62 -23.70
N LYS A 187 4.75 2.46 -24.07
CA LYS A 187 4.86 1.97 -25.46
C LYS A 187 3.69 1.09 -25.88
N SER A 188 3.35 0.08 -25.09
CA SER A 188 2.26 -0.87 -25.31
C SER A 188 0.92 -0.35 -24.83
N GLY A 189 0.91 0.52 -23.81
CA GLY A 189 -0.32 0.96 -23.15
C GLY A 189 -0.87 -0.06 -22.15
N ASP A 190 -0.10 -1.11 -21.81
CA ASP A 190 -0.54 -2.13 -20.86
C ASP A 190 -0.69 -1.57 -19.45
N HIS A 191 -1.77 -1.98 -18.76
CA HIS A 191 -2.01 -1.64 -17.35
C HIS A 191 -1.32 -2.65 -16.45
N VAL A 192 -0.27 -2.21 -15.76
CA VAL A 192 0.56 -3.07 -14.90
C VAL A 192 0.27 -2.75 -13.44
N ILE A 193 -0.14 -3.77 -12.67
CA ILE A 193 -0.29 -3.67 -11.22
C ILE A 193 1.09 -3.84 -10.58
N VAL A 194 1.56 -2.83 -9.87
CA VAL A 194 2.93 -2.78 -9.29
C VAL A 194 2.96 -2.93 -7.78
N ASP A 195 1.85 -2.68 -7.09
CA ASP A 195 1.73 -2.87 -5.65
C ASP A 195 0.30 -3.28 -5.26
N LEU A 196 0.16 -4.03 -4.17
CA LEU A 196 -1.11 -4.41 -3.58
C LEU A 196 -1.03 -4.36 -2.06
N ASN A 197 -1.91 -3.55 -1.47
CA ASN A 197 -1.98 -3.30 -0.05
C ASN A 197 -3.27 -3.83 0.55
N TYR A 198 -3.17 -4.75 1.51
CA TYR A 198 -4.27 -4.98 2.43
C TYR A 198 -4.49 -3.76 3.32
N LEU A 199 -5.74 -3.31 3.45
CA LEU A 199 -6.17 -2.17 4.26
C LEU A 199 -5.25 -0.94 4.10
N PRO A 200 -5.29 -0.25 2.93
CA PRO A 200 -4.49 0.95 2.69
C PRO A 200 -4.99 2.13 3.55
N SER A 201 -4.27 3.26 3.53
CA SER A 201 -4.62 4.42 4.36
C SER A 201 -5.77 5.28 3.83
N PHE A 202 -6.25 5.05 2.60
CA PHE A 202 -7.32 5.81 1.92
C PHE A 202 -7.15 7.34 1.90
N LYS A 203 -5.93 7.85 2.13
CA LYS A 203 -5.66 9.30 2.32
C LYS A 203 -6.00 10.18 1.11
N GLU A 204 -6.15 9.58 -0.07
CA GLU A 204 -6.54 10.26 -1.30
C GLU A 204 -8.05 10.16 -1.61
N VAL A 205 -8.85 9.50 -0.77
CA VAL A 205 -10.31 9.43 -0.87
C VAL A 205 -10.91 10.31 0.23
N PRO A 206 -11.81 11.27 -0.09
CA PRO A 206 -12.46 12.12 0.91
C PRO A 206 -13.19 11.31 2.00
N ASP A 207 -13.09 11.73 3.26
CA ASP A 207 -13.67 10.99 4.40
C ASP A 207 -15.18 10.81 4.30
N ASP A 208 -15.90 11.82 3.77
CA ASP A 208 -17.34 11.78 3.54
C ASP A 208 -17.76 10.74 2.48
N ILE A 209 -16.81 10.24 1.69
CA ILE A 209 -16.99 9.15 0.73
C ILE A 209 -16.45 7.84 1.29
N ALA A 210 -15.22 7.86 1.83
CA ALA A 210 -14.50 6.68 2.27
C ALA A 210 -15.16 6.04 3.50
N VAL A 211 -15.55 6.82 4.51
CA VAL A 211 -16.12 6.28 5.77
C VAL A 211 -17.46 5.57 5.53
N PRO A 212 -18.43 6.12 4.79
CA PRO A 212 -19.66 5.40 4.47
C PRO A 212 -19.42 4.16 3.59
N ALA A 213 -18.54 4.24 2.59
CA ALA A 213 -18.22 3.11 1.72
C ALA A 213 -17.54 1.97 2.48
N PHE A 214 -16.64 2.29 3.40
CA PHE A 214 -15.98 1.35 4.29
C PHE A 214 -17.01 0.63 5.17
N TRP A 215 -17.97 1.38 5.71
CA TRP A 215 -19.06 0.83 6.49
C TRP A 215 -19.96 -0.10 5.69
N ASP A 216 -20.38 0.30 4.49
CA ASP A 216 -21.17 -0.53 3.59
C ASP A 216 -20.47 -1.85 3.24
N ALA A 217 -19.15 -1.81 3.01
CA ALA A 217 -18.33 -2.97 2.70
C ALA A 217 -18.30 -3.98 3.86
N ILE A 218 -18.09 -3.48 5.08
CA ILE A 218 -18.11 -4.27 6.32
C ILE A 218 -19.48 -4.90 6.53
N ARG A 219 -20.54 -4.10 6.47
CA ARG A 219 -21.93 -4.55 6.67
C ARG A 219 -22.32 -5.62 5.67
N SER A 220 -22.09 -5.37 4.38
CA SER A 220 -22.43 -6.31 3.31
C SER A 220 -21.69 -7.64 3.48
N LYS A 221 -20.42 -7.59 3.91
CA LYS A 221 -19.65 -8.80 4.19
C LYS A 221 -20.23 -9.58 5.37
N PHE A 222 -20.62 -8.92 6.45
CA PHE A 222 -21.25 -9.54 7.61
C PHE A 222 -22.58 -10.21 7.24
N GLU A 223 -23.47 -9.47 6.56
CA GLU A 223 -24.77 -9.99 6.12
C GLU A 223 -24.65 -11.19 5.17
N SER A 224 -23.62 -11.20 4.31
CA SER A 224 -23.34 -12.33 3.41
C SER A 224 -22.93 -13.61 4.15
N ARG A 225 -22.40 -13.51 5.39
CA ARG A 225 -22.03 -14.65 6.23
C ARG A 225 -23.21 -15.23 6.98
N GLY A 226 -24.16 -14.38 7.42
CA GLY A 226 -25.38 -14.81 8.12
C GLY A 226 -26.41 -15.53 7.24
N ARG A 227 -26.20 -15.61 5.92
CA ARG A 227 -27.03 -16.36 4.96
C ARG A 227 -26.48 -17.75 4.61
N ARG A 228 -25.48 -18.25 5.36
CA ARG A 228 -24.92 -19.60 5.19
C ARG A 228 -25.30 -20.51 6.34
#